data_AF-A0A7L1FMR0-F1
#
_entry.id   AF-A0A7L1FMR0-F1
#
_cell.length_a   1.000
_cell.length_b   1.000
_cell.length_c   1.000
_cell.angle_alpha   90.00
_cell.angle_beta   90.00
_cell.angle_gamma   90.00
#
_symmetry.space_group_name_H-M   'P 1'
#
loop_
_entity.id
_entity.type
_entity.pdbx_description
1 polymer ?
#
loop_
_entity_poly.entity_id
_entity_poly.type
_entity_poly.pdbx_seq_one_letter_code
_entity_poly.pdbx_strand_id
1 'polypeptide(L)' 'ISCWNLLQSLLSSMKQACEILTRDLEGGAARIPFETFSFLYSYLASIDGEISESETEAFLEGIKEQADKHYGLVLIRHF' A
#
# COMPACT_ATOMS: atom_id res chain seq x y z
N ILE A 1 -2.01 19.72 -12.24
CA ILE A 1 -0.81 19.68 -11.37
C ILE A 1 -0.93 18.39 -10.58
N SER A 2 0.14 17.61 -10.54
CA SER A 2 0.06 16.18 -10.85
C SER A 2 0.07 15.29 -9.59
N CYS A 3 -1.09 15.05 -8.97
CA CYS A 3 -1.23 14.05 -7.87
C CYS A 3 -0.76 12.65 -8.29
N TRP A 4 -0.86 12.31 -9.58
CA TRP A 4 -0.45 11.00 -10.11
C TRP A 4 1.03 10.68 -9.87
N ASN A 5 1.92 11.68 -9.99
CA ASN A 5 3.36 11.46 -9.87
C ASN A 5 3.82 11.28 -8.41
N LEU A 6 3.12 11.92 -7.46
CA LEU A 6 3.38 11.75 -6.03
C LEU A 6 2.82 10.42 -5.52
N LEU A 7 1.59 10.06 -5.92
CA LEU A 7 1.00 8.77 -5.59
C LEU A 7 1.88 7.61 -6.09
N GLN A 8 2.47 7.76 -7.28
CA GLN A 8 3.43 6.78 -7.83
C GLN A 8 4.73 6.69 -7.00
N SER A 9 5.20 7.79 -6.43
CA SER A 9 6.38 7.81 -5.56
C SER A 9 6.11 7.18 -4.19
N LEU A 10 4.90 7.40 -3.65
CA LEU A 10 4.43 6.79 -2.41
C LEU A 10 4.29 5.26 -2.55
N LEU A 11 3.65 4.81 -3.64
CA LEU A 11 3.49 3.39 -3.95
C LEU A 11 4.84 2.69 -4.16
N SER A 12 5.80 3.36 -4.82
CA SER A 12 7.16 2.86 -4.98
C SER A 12 7.88 2.70 -3.62
N SER A 13 7.71 3.67 -2.72
CA SER A 13 8.27 3.61 -1.36
C SER A 13 7.64 2.50 -0.52
N MET A 14 6.32 2.32 -0.63
CA MET A 14 5.62 1.19 -0.02
C MET A 14 6.11 -0.15 -0.56
N LYS A 15 6.34 -0.26 -1.87
CA LYS A 15 6.84 -1.49 -2.48
C LYS A 15 8.19 -1.91 -1.90
N GLN A 16 9.14 -0.97 -1.80
CA GLN A 16 10.43 -1.22 -1.14
C GLN A 16 10.27 -1.64 0.33
N ALA A 17 9.43 -0.94 1.10
CA ALA A 17 9.19 -1.29 2.50
C ALA A 17 8.58 -2.69 2.64
N CYS A 18 7.65 -3.05 1.76
CA CYS A 18 7.00 -4.36 1.77
C CYS A 18 7.94 -5.49 1.33
N GLU A 19 8.88 -5.24 0.41
CA GLU A 19 9.94 -6.18 0.02
C GLU A 19 10.91 -6.47 1.18
N ILE A 20 11.16 -5.49 2.06
CA ILE A 20 12.00 -5.67 3.25
C ILE A 20 11.26 -6.41 4.37
N LEU A 21 9.96 -6.14 4.52
CA LEU A 21 9.13 -6.69 5.61
C LEU A 21 8.59 -8.09 5.33
N THR A 22 8.50 -8.50 4.06
CA THR A 22 8.05 -9.84 3.68
C THR A 22 9.11 -10.89 4.00
N ARG A 23 8.67 -12.02 4.55
CA ARG A 23 9.50 -13.23 4.75
C ARG A 23 9.58 -14.12 3.50
N ASP A 24 8.98 -13.67 2.39
CA ASP A 24 9.08 -14.38 1.12
C ASP A 24 10.53 -14.31 0.62
N LEU A 25 11.02 -15.45 0.12
CA LEU A 25 12.29 -15.54 -0.59
C LEU A 25 12.34 -14.49 -1.72
N GLU A 26 13.50 -13.86 -1.92
CA GLU A 26 13.74 -12.88 -2.98
C GLU A 26 13.11 -13.36 -4.30
N GLY A 27 12.12 -12.63 -4.82
CA GLY A 27 11.37 -12.98 -6.03
C GLY A 27 9.99 -13.61 -5.82
N GLY A 28 9.51 -13.78 -4.58
CA GLY A 28 8.11 -14.11 -4.28
C GLY A 28 7.14 -12.96 -4.58
N ALA A 29 5.83 -13.26 -4.69
CA ALA A 29 4.81 -12.21 -4.72
C ALA A 29 4.70 -11.63 -3.31
N ALA A 30 5.36 -10.49 -3.07
CA ALA A 30 5.32 -9.79 -1.78
C ALA A 30 3.87 -9.62 -1.32
N ARG A 31 3.52 -10.38 -0.28
CA ARG A 31 2.21 -10.40 0.35
C ARG A 31 2.34 -9.90 1.77
N ILE A 32 1.55 -8.89 2.12
CA ILE A 32 1.46 -8.43 3.50
C ILE A 32 0.00 -8.42 3.95
N PRO A 33 -0.28 -8.61 5.25
CA PRO A 33 -1.63 -8.44 5.77
C PRO A 33 -2.16 -7.04 5.46
N PHE A 34 -3.46 -6.93 5.16
CA PHE A 34 -4.11 -5.64 4.92
C PHE A 34 -3.87 -4.65 6.04
N GLU A 35 -3.92 -5.09 7.29
CA GLU A 35 -3.69 -4.23 8.47
C GLU A 35 -2.28 -3.60 8.48
N THR A 36 -1.27 -4.36 8.05
CA THR A 36 0.10 -3.85 7.90
C THR A 36 0.19 -2.86 6.75
N PHE A 37 -0.46 -3.15 5.62
CA PHE A 37 -0.50 -2.25 4.47
C PHE A 37 -1.20 -0.94 4.82
N SER A 38 -2.36 -0.99 5.47
CA SER A 38 -3.15 0.18 5.85
C SER A 38 -2.39 1.07 6.81
N PHE A 39 -1.73 0.47 7.81
CA PHE A 39 -0.90 1.23 8.74
C PHE A 39 0.23 1.99 8.03
N LEU A 40 0.96 1.31 7.15
CA LEU A 40 2.07 1.91 6.40
C LEU A 40 1.58 3.02 5.45
N TYR A 41 0.51 2.76 4.70
CA TYR A 41 -0.03 3.73 3.75
C TYR A 41 -0.54 4.99 4.46
N SER A 42 -1.33 4.83 5.53
CA SER A 42 -1.83 5.96 6.33
C SER A 42 -0.70 6.74 6.98
N TYR A 43 0.33 6.06 7.49
CA TYR A 43 1.50 6.72 8.06
C TYR A 43 2.24 7.57 7.01
N LEU A 44 2.50 7.02 5.83
CA LEU A 44 3.18 7.75 4.77
C LEU A 44 2.33 8.90 4.21
N ALA A 45 1.02 8.69 4.03
CA ALA A 45 0.08 9.74 3.61
C ALA A 45 0.05 10.90 4.62
N SER A 46 0.12 10.61 5.92
CA SER A 46 0.19 11.63 6.98
C SER A 46 1.48 12.46 6.95
N ILE A 47 2.58 11.87 6.48
CA ILE A 47 3.87 12.56 6.32
C ILE A 47 3.87 13.44 5.07
N ASP A 48 3.29 12.92 3.98
CA ASP A 48 3.21 13.63 2.70
C ASP A 48 2.30 14.87 2.80
N GLY A 49 1.20 14.78 3.58
CA GLY A 49 0.33 15.91 3.89
C GLY A 49 -0.50 16.44 2.71
N GLU A 50 -0.26 15.97 1.49
CA GLU A 50 -1.05 16.29 0.30
C GLU A 50 -2.26 15.37 0.12
N ILE A 51 -2.22 14.15 0.68
CA ILE A 51 -3.30 13.18 0.60
C ILE A 51 -4.25 13.39 1.78
N SER A 52 -5.52 13.68 1.49
CA SER A 52 -6.53 13.82 2.55
C SER A 52 -6.88 12.49 3.21
N GLU A 53 -7.40 12.54 4.43
CA GLU A 53 -7.88 11.35 5.16
C GLU A 53 -8.97 10.62 4.36
N SER A 54 -9.89 11.36 3.73
CA SER A 54 -10.93 10.79 2.88
C SER A 54 -10.39 10.11 1.61
N GLU A 55 -9.36 10.66 0.98
CA GLU A 55 -8.67 9.99 -0.15
C GLU A 55 -7.96 8.72 0.30
N THR A 56 -7.36 8.75 1.50
CA THR A 56 -6.71 7.60 2.12
C THR A 56 -7.71 6.49 2.42
N GLU A 57 -8.84 6.81 3.04
CA GLU A 57 -9.90 5.85 3.33
C GLU A 57 -10.48 5.24 2.06
N ALA A 58 -10.79 6.05 1.04
CA ALA A 58 -11.33 5.57 -0.23
C ALA A 58 -10.36 4.62 -0.95
N PHE A 59 -9.06 4.93 -0.92
CA PHE A 59 -8.04 4.04 -1.48
C PHE A 59 -7.97 2.72 -0.70
N LEU A 60 -7.91 2.79 0.64
CA LEU A 60 -7.82 1.61 1.50
C LEU A 60 -9.07 0.72 1.43
N GLU A 61 -10.26 1.28 1.23
CA GLU A 61 -11.49 0.53 1.02
C GLU A 61 -11.39 -0.33 -0.26
N GLY A 62 -10.90 0.25 -1.36
CA GLY A 62 -10.65 -0.47 -2.60
C GLY A 62 -9.58 -1.56 -2.47
N ILE A 63 -8.56 -1.34 -1.63
CA ILE A 63 -7.54 -2.37 -1.35
C ILE A 63 -8.10 -3.46 -0.45
N LYS A 64 -8.94 -3.12 0.52
CA LYS A 64 -9.57 -4.09 1.43
C LYS A 64 -10.44 -5.07 0.68
N GLU A 65 -11.25 -4.61 -0.28
CA GLU A 65 -12.08 -5.48 -1.10
C GLU A 65 -11.24 -6.49 -1.92
N GLN A 66 -10.06 -6.05 -2.38
CA GLN A 66 -9.10 -6.94 -3.04
C GLN A 66 -8.46 -7.92 -2.05
N ALA A 67 -8.04 -7.45 -0.88
CA ALA A 67 -7.42 -8.28 0.13
C ALA A 67 -8.38 -9.36 0.65
N ASP A 68 -9.66 -9.04 0.84
CA ASP A 68 -10.69 -9.99 1.29
C ASP A 68 -10.87 -11.15 0.29
N LYS A 69 -10.71 -10.89 -1.02
CA LYS A 69 -10.68 -11.92 -2.07
C LYS A 69 -9.40 -12.78 -2.03
N HIS A 70 -8.37 -12.32 -1.34
CA HIS A 70 -7.04 -12.94 -1.22
C HIS A 70 -6.68 -13.30 0.23
N TYR A 71 -7.64 -13.79 1.03
CA TYR A 71 -7.43 -14.24 2.41
C TYR A 71 -6.89 -13.14 3.35
N GLY A 72 -7.27 -11.89 3.13
CA GLY A 72 -6.82 -10.73 3.91
C GLY A 72 -5.41 -10.25 3.56
N LEU A 73 -4.83 -10.74 2.46
CA LEU A 73 -3.48 -10.38 2.01
C LEU A 73 -3.52 -9.41 0.83
N VAL A 74 -2.68 -8.37 0.92
CA VAL A 74 -2.46 -7.41 -0.15
C VAL A 74 -1.30 -7.89 -1.03
N LEU A 75 -1.54 -7.99 -2.33
CA LEU A 75 -0.54 -8.32 -3.34
C LEU A 75 0.12 -7.04 -3.85
N ILE A 76 1.36 -6.79 -3.44
CA ILE A 76 2.08 -5.55 -3.76
C ILE A 76 2.45 -5.46 -5.25
N ARG A 77 2.47 -6.57 -5.99
CA ARG A 77 2.91 -6.63 -7.40
C ARG A 77 2.02 -5.85 -8.38
N HIS A 78 0.81 -5.47 -7.99
CA HIS A 78 -0.14 -4.75 -8.85
C HIS A 78 -0.11 -3.23 -8.63
N PHE A 79 0.82 -2.72 -7.82
CA PHE A 79 1.06 -1.30 -7.57
C PHE A 79 2.36 -0.81 -8.22
#